data_AF-A0A8T4J1T3-F1
#
_entry.id   AF-A0A8T4J1T3-F1
#
_cell.length_a   1.000
_cell.length_b   1.000
_cell.length_c   1.000
_cell.angle_alpha   90.00
_cell.angle_beta   90.00
_cell.angle_gamma   90.00
#
_symmetry.space_group_name_H-M   'P 1'
#
loop_
_entity.id
_entity.type
_entity.pdbx_description
1 polymer ?
#
loop_
_entity_poly.entity_id
_entity_poly.type
_entity_poly.pdbx_seq_one_letter_code
_entity_poly.pdbx_strand_id
1 'polypeptide(L)' 'MTTIAVTGHMDLTDGTVPLVRAGLEELLARYAPSDLTGVSCIAKGSDSLFAEALLAVGGRLVVVVPSEDYR' A
#
# COMPACT_ATOMS: atom_id res chain seq x y z
N MET A 1 8.68 15.09 -5.23
CA MET A 1 7.47 14.53 -4.61
C MET A 1 6.92 13.41 -5.46
N THR A 2 7.12 12.17 -5.03
CA THR A 2 6.59 10.97 -5.69
C THR A 2 5.28 10.57 -5.03
N THR A 3 4.22 10.41 -5.84
CA THR A 3 2.92 9.94 -5.37
C THR A 3 2.56 8.64 -6.08
N ILE A 4 2.24 7.60 -5.31
CA ILE A 4 1.86 6.29 -5.83
C ILE A 4 0.47 5.94 -5.29
N ALA A 5 -0.49 5.76 -6.19
CA ALA A 5 -1.79 5.20 -5.83
C ALA A 5 -1.76 3.67 -5.98
N VAL A 6 -2.45 2.97 -5.09
CA VAL A 6 -2.60 1.51 -5.16
C VAL A 6 -4.05 1.13 -5.39
N THR A 7 -4.24 0.02 -6.08
CA THR A 7 -5.45 -0.79 -6.07
C THR A 7 -5.00 -2.24 -6.21
N GLY A 8 -5.78 -3.19 -5.70
CA GLY A 8 -5.52 -4.59 -5.96
C GLY A 8 -6.61 -5.53 -5.47
N HIS A 9 -6.27 -6.82 -5.40
CA HIS A 9 -7.20 -7.86 -5.01
C HIS A 9 -7.41 -7.86 -3.50
N MET A 10 -8.66 -8.04 -3.08
CA MET A 10 -9.00 -8.09 -1.65
C MET A 10 -8.77 -9.46 -1.01
N ASP A 11 -8.98 -10.52 -1.77
CA ASP A 11 -8.87 -11.90 -1.31
C ASP A 11 -7.63 -12.57 -1.88
N LEU A 12 -6.49 -12.21 -1.30
CA LEU A 12 -5.22 -12.87 -1.56
C LEU A 12 -5.18 -14.22 -0.84
N THR A 13 -4.64 -15.24 -1.51
CA THR A 13 -4.36 -16.52 -0.84
C THR A 13 -3.18 -16.35 0.12
N ASP A 14 -3.11 -17.20 1.16
CA ASP A 14 -2.00 -17.18 2.13
C ASP A 14 -0.63 -17.30 1.44
N GLY A 15 -0.54 -18.05 0.34
CA GLY A 15 0.68 -18.20 -0.45
C GLY A 15 1.04 -16.97 -1.28
N THR A 16 0.06 -16.13 -1.63
CA THR A 16 0.27 -14.91 -2.44
C THR A 16 0.64 -13.70 -1.59
N VAL A 17 0.16 -13.62 -0.36
CA VAL A 17 0.48 -12.51 0.57
C VAL A 17 2.00 -12.21 0.67
N PRO A 18 2.89 -13.19 0.93
CA PRO A 18 4.33 -12.90 1.02
C PRO A 18 4.93 -12.46 -0.33
N LEU A 19 4.40 -12.94 -1.46
CA LEU A 19 4.88 -12.55 -2.78
C LEU A 19 4.53 -11.09 -3.10
N VAL A 20 3.30 -10.68 -2.78
CA VAL A 20 2.85 -9.29 -2.94
C VAL A 20 3.66 -8.38 -2.02
N ARG A 21 3.87 -8.77 -0.77
CA ARG A 21 4.68 -7.99 0.19
C ARG A 21 6.10 -7.78 -0.33
N ALA A 22 6.78 -8.84 -0.79
CA ALA A 22 8.13 -8.75 -1.34
C ALA A 22 8.20 -7.81 -2.56
N GLY A 23 7.24 -7.91 -3.49
CA GLY A 23 7.18 -7.03 -4.65
C GLY A 23 6.93 -5.55 -4.29
N LEU A 24 6.12 -5.31 -3.26
CA LEU A 24 5.88 -3.96 -2.74
C LEU A 24 7.13 -3.38 -2.07
N GLU A 25 7.83 -4.16 -1.24
CA GLU A 25 9.08 -3.75 -0.61
C GLU A 25 10.15 -3.41 -1.65
N GLU A 26 10.33 -4.26 -2.67
CA GLU A 26 11.26 -4.01 -3.77
C GLU A 26 10.88 -2.74 -4.56
N LEU A 27 9.59 -2.54 -4.86
CA LEU A 27 9.10 -1.35 -5.54
C LEU A 27 9.42 -0.08 -4.74
N LEU A 28 9.06 -0.08 -3.45
CA LEU A 28 9.12 1.11 -2.59
C LEU A 28 10.54 1.48 -2.18
N ALA A 29 11.46 0.51 -2.09
CA ALA A 29 12.88 0.74 -1.81
C ALA A 29 13.59 1.62 -2.85
N ARG A 30 12.98 1.82 -4.03
CA ARG A 30 13.50 2.69 -5.10
C ARG A 30 13.29 4.18 -4.86
N TYR A 31 12.53 4.55 -3.82
CA TYR A 31 12.15 5.93 -3.55
C TYR A 31 12.66 6.40 -2.19
N ALA A 32 13.03 7.68 -2.11
CA ALA A 32 13.41 8.29 -0.84
C ALA A 32 12.16 8.47 0.05
N PRO A 33 12.16 7.97 1.30
CA PRO A 33 10.98 8.01 2.17
C PRO A 33 10.40 9.41 2.41
N SER A 34 11.28 10.41 2.57
CA SER A 34 10.90 11.80 2.84
C SER A 34 10.14 12.47 1.70
N ASP A 35 10.18 11.89 0.50
CA ASP A 35 9.52 12.42 -0.70
C ASP A 35 8.43 11.49 -1.25
N LEU A 36 8.10 10.43 -0.51
CA LEU A 36 7.18 9.37 -0.95
C LEU A 36 5.82 9.49 -0.23
N THR A 37 4.76 9.68 -1.03
CA THR A 37 3.37 9.61 -0.56
C THR A 37 2.63 8.46 -1.25
N GLY A 38 2.01 7.59 -0.48
CA GLY A 38 1.08 6.59 -0.98
C GLY A 38 -0.37 7.01 -0.82
N VAL A 39 -1.22 6.63 -1.77
CA VAL A 39 -2.67 6.88 -1.74
C VAL A 39 -3.39 5.54 -1.85
N SER A 40 -4.30 5.26 -0.92
CA SER A 40 -4.99 3.97 -0.85
C SER A 40 -6.39 4.11 -0.27
N CYS A 41 -7.30 3.22 -0.67
CA CYS A 41 -8.57 3.03 0.03
C CYS A 41 -8.43 2.16 1.27
N ILE A 42 -7.25 1.58 1.53
CA ILE A 42 -6.94 0.67 2.64
C ILE A 42 -7.89 -0.53 2.74
N ALA A 43 -8.40 -1.00 1.60
CA ALA A 43 -9.19 -2.22 1.55
C ALA A 43 -8.39 -3.43 2.07
N LYS A 44 -9.08 -4.47 2.55
CA LYS A 44 -8.46 -5.77 2.83
C LYS A 44 -7.65 -6.24 1.61
N GLY A 45 -6.54 -6.96 1.84
CA GLY A 45 -5.72 -7.52 0.77
C GLY A 45 -4.61 -6.57 0.31
N SER A 46 -4.48 -6.38 -1.00
CA SER A 46 -3.35 -5.63 -1.60
C SER A 46 -3.20 -4.20 -1.08
N ASP A 47 -4.31 -3.48 -0.89
CA ASP A 47 -4.31 -2.09 -0.43
C ASP A 47 -3.75 -1.96 0.99
N SER A 48 -4.14 -2.87 1.88
CA SER A 48 -3.61 -2.96 3.25
C SER A 48 -2.12 -3.32 3.25
N LEU A 49 -1.69 -4.29 2.43
CA LEU A 49 -0.27 -4.66 2.31
C LEU A 49 0.59 -3.51 1.79
N PHE A 50 0.08 -2.72 0.84
CA PHE A 50 0.76 -1.51 0.36
C PHE A 50 0.88 -0.47 1.46
N ALA A 51 -0.19 -0.21 2.21
CA ALA A 51 -0.18 0.74 3.32
C ALA A 51 0.86 0.34 4.39
N GLU A 52 0.90 -0.94 4.76
CA GLU A 52 1.91 -1.47 5.68
C GLU A 52 3.34 -1.27 5.17
N ALA A 53 3.61 -1.67 3.93
CA ALA A 53 4.94 -1.57 3.33
C ALA A 53 5.41 -0.11 3.19
N LEU A 54 4.51 0.79 2.77
CA LEU A 54 4.77 2.23 2.67
C LEU A 54 5.15 2.83 4.03
N LEU A 55 4.38 2.52 5.06
CA LEU A 55 4.65 3.03 6.42
C LEU A 55 5.95 2.43 6.98
N ALA A 56 6.24 1.16 6.69
CA ALA A 56 7.48 0.49 7.11
C ALA A 56 8.74 1.16 6.53
N VAL A 57 8.68 1.69 5.30
CA VAL A 57 9.79 2.46 4.72
C VAL A 57 9.82 3.93 5.17
N GLY A 58 8.86 4.38 5.99
CA GLY A 58 8.78 5.76 6.49
C GLY A 58 8.10 6.75 5.53
N GLY A 59 7.37 6.25 4.53
CA GLY A 59 6.57 7.07 3.63
C GLY A 59 5.29 7.62 4.28
N ARG A 60 4.66 8.60 3.62
CA ARG A 60 3.40 9.18 4.08
C ARG A 60 2.20 8.51 3.43
N LEU A 61 1.20 8.09 4.21
CA LEU A 61 -0.05 7.55 3.69
C LEU A 61 -1.16 8.61 3.62
N VAL A 62 -1.87 8.67 2.50
CA VAL A 62 -3.17 9.36 2.35
C VAL A 62 -4.24 8.30 2.16
N VAL A 63 -5.23 8.32 3.05
CA VAL A 63 -6.37 7.40 2.97
C VAL A 63 -7.52 8.09 2.26
N VAL A 64 -8.09 7.41 1.27
CA VAL A 64 -9.33 7.81 0.59
C VAL A 64 -10.44 6.91 1.10
N VAL A 65 -11.39 7.50 1.84
CA VAL A 65 -12.57 6.79 2.33
C VAL A 65 -13.70 7.04 1.32
N PRO A 66 -14.07 6.08 0.46
CA PRO A 66 -14.98 6.33 -0.68
C PRO A 66 -16.46 6.44 -0.27
N SER A 67 -16.81 6.01 0.94
CA SER A 67 -18.16 6.13 1.51
C SER A 67 -18.09 6.14 3.05
N GLU A 68 -19.13 6.69 3.69
CA GLU A 68 -19.20 6.82 5.17
C GLU A 68 -19.00 5.48 5.90
N ASP A 69 -19.54 4.40 5.34
CA ASP A 69 -19.49 3.04 5.92
C ASP A 69 -18.43 2.12 5.27
N TYR A 70 -17.39 2.67 4.64
CA TYR A 70 -16.34 1.86 4.01
C TYR A 70 -15.52 1.09 5.07
N ARG A 71 -15.48 -0.24 4.96
CA ARG A 71 -14.83 -1.17 5.90
C ARG A 71 -13.95 -2.18 5.18
#